data_AF-A0A517TT88-F1
#
_entry.id   AF-A0A517TT88-F1
#
_cell.length_a   1.000
_cell.length_b   1.000
_cell.length_c   1.000
_cell.angle_alpha   90.00
_cell.angle_beta   90.00
_cell.angle_gamma   90.00
#
_symmetry.space_group_name_H-M   'P 1'
#
loop_
_entity.id
_entity.type
_entity.pdbx_description
1 polymer ?
#
loop_
_entity_poly.entity_id
_entity_poly.type
_entity_poly.pdbx_seq_one_letter_code
_entity_poly.pdbx_strand_id
1 'polypeptide(L)'
;MKFFAPATRSTMLALCLWAIAAHAPAADGTAATPRQINDFTLNDHAGAKRALAEWSDKPVIVAVFLGTECPLAKLYGQKLVEIEKQFADRGVQFIGINSNQQDTLQELAGYGTKFGITFPLLKDPGAKIADQFGATRTPEAFVLDRDRVIRYQGRIDDQYGVGSARNAATNTELVNAIEALLSDKPVAVATTQPVGCLIGRRTPSTSSSDVTYAKDVAPVLQNRCISCHREGQIAPFALTEYEDVVAWADMCLEVIDDGRMPPWSANPAHGEFANDARLASAEKELFRRWVAAGTPEGNRDDLPPARQFVEGWQIPKPDAVYAMPEEFEVPANGTVPYQYFIWDPGFTEDKWVYGAEARPGNPEVVHHLIMFYIPPGQEKPRPEDPLFNAIAAFAPGMPAVIGPEEYALRIPAGSKLAFQVHYTPNGRATTDRSSAAVVFADPRKVTKQVRVAAGLNFKFLIPPFHPNYPIEAEKKFKEDTYLYTMTPHMHYRGKAFRFTAHYPDGSEEILLDVPRYDFNWQIIYLLKEPKLLPAGTVVKLHGHFDNSANNPLNPDPAQFVRWGDQTWDEMMLGSMTVSAANQDLRAAGGPLAGLSDDHAGGE
;
A
#
# COMPACT_ATOMS: atom_id res chain seq x y z
N MET A 1 -40.61 38.49 76.24
CA MET A 1 -41.64 37.59 75.67
C MET A 1 -40.92 36.41 75.02
N LYS A 2 -41.06 35.22 75.63
CA LYS A 2 -40.75 33.81 75.24
C LYS A 2 -39.81 33.49 74.04
N PHE A 3 -38.56 33.12 74.39
CA PHE A 3 -37.74 31.91 74.11
C PHE A 3 -37.92 30.94 72.90
N PHE A 4 -36.74 30.47 72.44
CA PHE A 4 -36.29 29.20 71.80
C PHE A 4 -36.39 28.94 70.26
N ALA A 5 -35.25 28.49 69.71
CA ALA A 5 -35.02 27.86 68.37
C ALA A 5 -35.28 26.33 68.41
N PRO A 6 -34.92 25.50 67.38
CA PRO A 6 -35.15 25.48 65.92
C PRO A 6 -35.77 24.12 65.43
N ALA A 7 -35.92 23.92 64.09
CA ALA A 7 -35.55 22.71 63.31
C ALA A 7 -36.58 22.06 62.32
N THR A 8 -36.02 21.65 61.17
CA THR A 8 -36.35 20.56 60.21
C THR A 8 -37.54 20.65 59.23
N ARG A 9 -37.25 20.41 57.93
CA ARG A 9 -37.59 19.14 57.23
C ARG A 9 -36.90 18.99 55.87
N SER A 10 -36.21 17.85 55.72
CA SER A 10 -35.66 17.29 54.49
C SER A 10 -36.74 16.62 53.64
N THR A 11 -36.61 16.68 52.32
CA THR A 11 -37.35 15.83 51.37
C THR A 11 -36.32 15.09 50.52
N MET A 12 -36.17 13.79 50.75
CA MET A 12 -35.35 12.87 49.93
C MET A 12 -36.11 12.52 48.66
N LEU A 13 -35.51 12.78 47.50
CA LEU A 13 -35.92 12.26 46.20
C LEU A 13 -35.02 11.05 45.90
N ALA A 14 -35.60 9.85 45.86
CA ALA A 14 -34.89 8.62 45.54
C ALA A 14 -34.61 8.54 44.03
N LEU A 15 -33.34 8.61 43.63
CA LEU A 15 -32.87 8.25 42.29
C LEU A 15 -32.69 6.73 42.21
N CYS A 16 -33.51 6.06 41.41
CA CYS A 16 -33.25 4.70 40.95
C CYS A 16 -32.16 4.72 39.85
N LEU A 17 -30.93 4.36 40.21
CA LEU A 17 -29.86 4.02 39.28
C LEU A 17 -30.09 2.60 38.75
N TRP A 18 -30.58 2.48 37.51
CA TRP A 18 -30.40 1.26 36.72
C TRP A 18 -28.99 1.25 36.14
N ALA A 19 -28.12 0.41 36.70
CA ALA A 19 -26.84 0.08 36.09
C ALA A 19 -27.10 -0.76 34.83
N ILE A 20 -27.02 -0.15 33.66
CA ILE A 20 -26.92 -0.88 32.39
C ILE A 20 -25.48 -1.42 32.34
N ALA A 21 -25.31 -2.68 32.75
CA ALA A 21 -24.09 -3.42 32.48
C ALA A 21 -23.98 -3.59 30.96
N ALA A 22 -23.07 -2.84 30.34
CA ALA A 22 -22.68 -3.03 28.95
C ALA A 22 -22.15 -4.47 28.80
N HIS A 23 -22.96 -5.36 28.24
CA HIS A 23 -22.50 -6.66 27.80
C HIS A 23 -21.61 -6.42 26.58
N ALA A 24 -20.30 -6.55 26.76
CA ALA A 24 -19.41 -6.79 25.64
C ALA A 24 -19.91 -8.06 24.91
N PRO A 25 -19.99 -8.09 23.57
CA PRO A 25 -20.28 -9.31 22.87
C PRO A 25 -19.19 -10.33 23.21
N ALA A 26 -19.60 -11.46 23.77
CA ALA A 26 -18.71 -12.60 23.95
C ALA A 26 -18.17 -13.00 22.57
N ALA A 27 -16.85 -13.18 22.48
CA ALA A 27 -16.27 -13.82 21.32
C ALA A 27 -16.88 -15.22 21.19
N ASP A 28 -17.64 -15.46 20.12
CA ASP A 28 -18.12 -16.79 19.75
C ASP A 28 -16.92 -17.64 19.28
N GLY A 29 -16.07 -18.01 20.24
CA GLY A 29 -15.06 -19.05 20.07
C GLY A 29 -15.72 -20.40 20.27
N THR A 30 -16.27 -20.98 19.20
CA THR A 30 -16.52 -22.42 19.21
C THR A 30 -15.18 -23.11 19.46
N ALA A 31 -15.05 -23.81 20.58
CA ALA A 31 -13.84 -24.54 20.92
C ALA A 31 -13.55 -25.53 19.78
N ALA A 32 -12.52 -25.24 18.98
CA ALA A 32 -12.10 -26.11 17.89
C ALA A 32 -11.85 -27.51 18.46
N THR A 33 -12.34 -28.55 17.78
CA THR A 33 -12.08 -29.93 18.17
C THR A 33 -10.57 -30.14 18.27
N PRO A 34 -10.04 -30.68 19.38
CA PRO A 34 -8.61 -30.88 19.53
C PRO A 34 -8.06 -31.71 18.36
N ARG A 35 -7.18 -31.10 17.56
CA ARG A 35 -6.60 -31.74 16.37
C ARG A 35 -5.24 -32.31 16.71
N GLN A 36 -5.17 -33.64 16.79
CA GLN A 36 -3.93 -34.39 16.95
C GLN A 36 -3.13 -34.37 15.65
N ILE A 37 -1.84 -34.06 15.73
CA ILE A 37 -0.92 -34.15 14.60
C ILE A 37 -0.23 -35.52 14.63
N ASN A 38 -0.30 -36.24 13.51
CA ASN A 38 0.48 -37.46 13.32
C ASN A 38 1.92 -37.12 12.93
N ASP A 39 2.82 -38.05 13.20
CA ASP A 39 4.22 -37.91 12.78
C ASP A 39 4.33 -37.74 11.25
N PHE A 40 5.35 -37.01 10.84
CA PHE A 40 5.67 -36.74 9.44
C PHE A 40 7.16 -36.56 9.27
N THR A 41 7.65 -36.72 8.04
CA THR A 41 9.05 -36.43 7.68
C THR A 41 9.10 -35.56 6.44
N LEU A 42 9.79 -34.43 6.55
CA LEU A 42 10.00 -33.47 5.47
C LEU A 42 11.50 -33.24 5.27
N ASN A 43 11.88 -32.69 4.11
CA ASN A 43 13.23 -32.18 3.92
C ASN A 43 13.29 -30.75 4.48
N ASP A 44 14.35 -30.42 5.20
CA ASP A 44 14.67 -29.04 5.51
C ASP A 44 15.31 -28.32 4.31
N HIS A 45 15.47 -27.01 4.43
CA HIS A 45 16.08 -26.14 3.42
C HIS A 45 17.53 -26.49 3.08
N ALA A 46 18.22 -27.29 3.92
CA ALA A 46 19.55 -27.84 3.62
C ALA A 46 19.48 -29.25 2.99
N GLY A 47 18.28 -29.78 2.77
CA GLY A 47 18.02 -31.10 2.19
C GLY A 47 18.06 -32.25 3.21
N ALA A 48 18.27 -31.97 4.50
CA ALA A 48 18.26 -33.01 5.53
C ALA A 48 16.82 -33.42 5.86
N LYS A 49 16.59 -34.72 6.06
CA LYS A 49 15.28 -35.22 6.49
C LYS A 49 15.07 -34.91 7.96
N ARG A 50 13.94 -34.29 8.29
CA ARG A 50 13.52 -33.95 9.65
C ARG A 50 12.15 -34.56 9.94
N ALA A 51 12.04 -35.32 11.00
CA ALA A 51 10.79 -35.91 11.47
C ALA A 51 10.22 -35.19 12.69
N LEU A 52 8.88 -35.07 12.80
CA LEU A 52 8.25 -34.46 13.98
C LEU A 52 8.64 -35.22 15.27
N ALA A 53 8.78 -36.54 15.19
CA ALA A 53 9.23 -37.40 16.29
C ALA A 53 10.64 -37.06 16.83
N GLU A 54 11.49 -36.35 16.09
CA GLU A 54 12.81 -35.88 16.56
C GLU A 54 12.70 -34.96 17.78
N TRP A 55 11.56 -34.30 17.92
CA TRP A 55 11.29 -33.36 19.01
C TRP A 55 10.28 -33.91 20.00
N SER A 56 10.11 -35.25 20.08
CA SER A 56 9.17 -35.92 21.00
C SER A 56 9.42 -35.63 22.49
N ASP A 57 10.65 -35.26 22.87
CA ASP A 57 11.03 -34.86 24.23
C ASP A 57 10.57 -33.44 24.58
N LYS A 58 10.23 -32.61 23.59
CA LYS A 58 9.87 -31.21 23.80
C LYS A 58 8.44 -31.05 24.33
N PRO A 59 8.23 -30.32 25.44
CA PRO A 59 6.89 -30.09 26.00
C PRO A 59 6.01 -29.26 25.07
N VAL A 60 6.59 -28.37 24.25
CA VAL A 60 5.86 -27.52 23.32
C VAL A 60 6.60 -27.48 21.99
N ILE A 61 5.85 -27.60 20.89
CA ILE A 61 6.34 -27.38 19.53
C ILE A 61 5.53 -26.24 18.92
N VAL A 62 6.22 -25.29 18.31
CA VAL A 62 5.62 -24.20 17.52
C VAL A 62 5.89 -24.48 16.06
N ALA A 63 4.84 -24.70 15.28
CA ALA A 63 4.93 -24.82 13.83
C ALA A 63 4.39 -23.55 13.18
N VAL A 64 5.17 -22.93 12.29
CA VAL A 64 4.76 -21.71 11.58
C VAL A 64 4.79 -21.97 10.08
N PHE A 65 3.66 -21.79 9.40
CA PHE A 65 3.59 -21.91 7.96
C PHE A 65 4.11 -20.63 7.30
N LEU A 66 5.24 -20.71 6.60
CA LEU A 66 5.97 -19.57 6.04
C LEU A 66 6.10 -19.70 4.52
N GLY A 67 5.89 -18.60 3.80
CA GLY A 67 6.05 -18.47 2.34
C GLY A 67 7.17 -17.50 2.01
N THR A 68 8.00 -17.82 1.01
CA THR A 68 9.18 -17.00 0.68
C THR A 68 8.80 -15.67 0.07
N GLU A 69 7.66 -15.60 -0.63
CA GLU A 69 7.18 -14.38 -1.29
C GLU A 69 6.12 -13.60 -0.53
N CYS A 70 5.54 -14.17 0.54
CA CYS A 70 4.54 -13.45 1.32
C CYS A 70 5.15 -12.23 2.03
N PRO A 71 4.66 -11.00 1.78
CA PRO A 71 5.21 -9.81 2.43
C PRO A 71 5.11 -9.87 3.96
N LEU A 72 4.01 -10.42 4.50
CA LEU A 72 3.85 -10.56 5.95
C LEU A 72 4.83 -11.59 6.52
N ALA A 73 5.07 -12.71 5.84
CA ALA A 73 6.04 -13.70 6.29
C ALA A 73 7.47 -13.12 6.31
N LYS A 74 7.82 -12.24 5.35
CA LYS A 74 9.09 -11.49 5.35
C LYS A 74 9.20 -10.58 6.58
N LEU A 75 8.15 -9.81 6.89
CA LEU A 75 8.11 -8.93 8.08
C LEU A 75 8.24 -9.69 9.40
N TYR A 76 7.59 -10.84 9.53
CA TYR A 76 7.63 -11.65 10.77
C TYR A 76 8.91 -12.49 10.94
N GLY A 77 9.77 -12.62 9.91
CA GLY A 77 10.94 -13.50 9.97
C GLY A 77 11.84 -13.27 11.18
N GLN A 78 12.29 -12.03 11.39
CA GLN A 78 13.12 -11.67 12.56
C GLN A 78 12.34 -11.78 13.88
N LYS A 79 11.08 -11.36 13.90
CA LYS A 79 10.21 -11.45 15.09
C LYS A 79 10.09 -12.88 15.59
N LEU A 80 9.93 -13.85 14.68
CA LEU A 80 9.86 -15.27 15.04
C LEU A 80 11.17 -15.78 15.63
N VAL A 81 12.32 -15.29 15.17
CA VAL A 81 13.64 -15.61 15.76
C VAL A 81 13.79 -15.01 17.15
N GLU A 82 13.27 -13.81 17.39
CA GLU A 82 13.24 -13.20 18.73
C GLU A 82 12.39 -14.03 19.70
N ILE A 83 11.19 -14.45 19.26
CA ILE A 83 10.31 -15.31 20.05
C ILE A 83 10.97 -16.67 20.30
N GLU A 84 11.59 -17.29 19.29
CA GLU A 84 12.31 -18.56 19.45
C GLU A 84 13.40 -18.45 20.53
N LYS A 85 14.22 -17.40 20.48
CA LYS A 85 15.25 -17.13 21.50
C LYS A 85 14.67 -16.92 22.89
N GLN A 86 13.52 -16.25 23.03
CA GLN A 86 12.86 -16.05 24.32
C GLN A 86 12.50 -17.38 25.00
N PHE A 87 12.21 -18.43 24.23
CA PHE A 87 11.74 -19.71 24.75
C PHE A 87 12.73 -20.88 24.60
N ALA A 88 13.90 -20.66 24.00
CA ALA A 88 14.90 -21.70 23.72
C ALA A 88 15.30 -22.50 24.98
N ASP A 89 15.57 -21.81 26.09
CA ASP A 89 15.98 -22.44 27.37
C ASP A 89 14.82 -23.09 28.13
N ARG A 90 13.58 -22.98 27.62
CA ARG A 90 12.36 -23.51 28.26
C ARG A 90 11.82 -24.75 27.54
N GLY A 91 12.59 -25.33 26.62
CA GLY A 91 12.26 -26.58 25.94
C GLY A 91 11.25 -26.43 24.80
N VAL A 92 11.04 -25.23 24.26
CA VAL A 92 10.17 -25.01 23.11
C VAL A 92 10.95 -25.24 21.81
N GLN A 93 10.40 -26.02 20.89
CA GLN A 93 10.96 -26.18 19.55
C GLN A 93 10.15 -25.39 18.52
N PHE A 94 10.83 -24.55 17.75
CA PHE A 94 10.24 -23.91 16.56
C PHE A 94 10.54 -24.71 15.30
N ILE A 95 9.58 -24.80 14.38
CA ILE A 95 9.77 -25.28 13.01
C ILE A 95 8.99 -24.38 12.06
N GLY A 96 9.62 -24.00 10.94
CA GLY A 96 8.93 -23.37 9.83
C GLY A 96 8.52 -24.42 8.80
N ILE A 97 7.32 -24.33 8.23
CA ILE A 97 6.84 -25.23 7.19
C ILE A 97 6.42 -24.42 5.98
N ASN A 98 6.98 -24.74 4.82
CA ASN A 98 6.63 -24.12 3.55
C ASN A 98 5.83 -25.09 2.70
N SER A 99 4.53 -24.81 2.55
CA SER A 99 3.59 -25.65 1.80
C SER A 99 3.16 -25.04 0.46
N ASN A 100 3.67 -23.84 0.14
CA ASN A 100 3.47 -23.19 -1.16
C ASN A 100 4.11 -24.03 -2.27
N GLN A 101 3.45 -24.23 -3.41
CA GLN A 101 4.03 -25.09 -4.45
C GLN A 101 5.13 -24.40 -5.26
N GLN A 102 5.01 -23.09 -5.43
CA GLN A 102 5.92 -22.25 -6.20
C GLN A 102 7.28 -22.05 -5.53
N ASP A 103 7.31 -22.02 -4.19
CA ASP A 103 8.56 -21.78 -3.46
C ASP A 103 9.48 -23.01 -3.59
N THR A 104 10.66 -22.85 -4.15
CA THR A 104 11.67 -23.90 -4.26
C THR A 104 12.43 -24.10 -2.94
N LEU A 105 13.14 -25.22 -2.79
CA LEU A 105 14.04 -25.41 -1.65
C LEU A 105 15.15 -24.35 -1.60
N GLN A 106 15.62 -23.89 -2.76
CA GLN A 106 16.65 -22.87 -2.87
C GLN A 106 16.13 -21.51 -2.38
N GLU A 107 14.93 -21.10 -2.78
CA GLU A 107 14.29 -19.88 -2.29
C GLU A 107 14.01 -19.96 -0.79
N LEU A 108 13.61 -21.14 -0.28
CA LEU A 108 13.42 -21.35 1.15
C LEU A 108 14.73 -21.21 1.93
N ALA A 109 15.84 -21.73 1.41
CA ALA A 109 17.16 -21.55 2.00
C ALA A 109 17.62 -20.08 1.93
N GLY A 110 17.35 -19.41 0.81
CA GLY A 110 17.59 -17.99 0.62
C GLY A 110 16.80 -17.13 1.62
N TYR A 111 15.52 -17.44 1.83
CA TYR A 111 14.68 -16.82 2.84
C TYR A 111 15.25 -17.01 4.25
N GLY A 112 15.62 -18.25 4.62
CA GLY A 112 16.23 -18.56 5.91
C GLY A 112 17.49 -17.74 6.16
N THR A 113 18.38 -17.65 5.17
CA THR A 113 19.62 -16.86 5.24
C THR A 113 19.32 -15.36 5.30
N LYS A 114 18.43 -14.85 4.43
CA LYS A 114 18.11 -13.42 4.29
C LYS A 114 17.50 -12.83 5.57
N PHE A 115 16.68 -13.60 6.28
CA PHE A 115 15.99 -13.16 7.50
C PHE A 115 16.60 -13.71 8.79
N GLY A 116 17.71 -14.44 8.71
CA GLY A 116 18.44 -14.96 9.87
C GLY A 116 17.67 -16.02 10.66
N ILE A 117 16.85 -16.83 9.98
CA ILE A 117 16.04 -17.87 10.60
C ILE A 117 16.93 -18.97 11.17
N THR A 118 16.83 -19.19 12.49
CA THR A 118 17.66 -20.14 13.26
C THR A 118 17.02 -21.52 13.38
N PHE A 119 15.69 -21.60 13.31
CA PHE A 119 14.96 -22.85 13.42
C PHE A 119 14.83 -23.58 12.06
N PRO A 120 14.61 -24.91 12.05
CA PRO A 120 14.47 -25.67 10.82
C PRO A 120 13.31 -25.17 9.95
N LEU A 121 13.61 -24.82 8.70
CA LEU A 121 12.61 -24.57 7.64
C LEU A 121 12.42 -25.83 6.83
N LEU A 122 11.21 -26.38 6.84
CA LEU A 122 10.82 -27.64 6.21
C LEU A 122 9.99 -27.37 4.97
N LYS A 123 10.25 -28.11 3.89
CA LYS A 123 9.43 -28.08 2.68
C LYS A 123 8.36 -29.16 2.73
N ASP A 124 7.11 -28.80 2.47
CA ASP A 124 5.94 -29.69 2.39
C ASP A 124 5.39 -29.75 0.95
N PRO A 125 5.95 -30.61 0.09
CA PRO A 125 5.48 -30.75 -1.29
C PRO A 125 4.04 -31.25 -1.36
N GLY A 126 3.19 -30.51 -2.07
CA GLY A 126 1.78 -30.86 -2.24
C GLY A 126 0.88 -30.51 -1.06
N ALA A 127 1.36 -29.70 -0.11
CA ALA A 127 0.58 -29.15 1.00
C ALA A 127 -0.07 -30.20 1.93
N LYS A 128 0.50 -31.41 2.02
CA LYS A 128 -0.07 -32.51 2.81
C LYS A 128 -0.02 -32.24 4.30
N ILE A 129 1.06 -31.62 4.77
CA ILE A 129 1.19 -31.23 6.17
C ILE A 129 0.33 -30.01 6.46
N ALA A 130 0.22 -29.06 5.53
CA ALA A 130 -0.76 -27.98 5.66
C ALA A 130 -2.21 -28.52 5.79
N ASP A 131 -2.60 -29.55 5.03
CA ASP A 131 -3.92 -30.19 5.15
C ASP A 131 -4.12 -30.85 6.52
N GLN A 132 -3.10 -31.56 7.01
CA GLN A 132 -3.14 -32.17 8.34
C GLN A 132 -3.27 -31.11 9.46
N PHE A 133 -2.56 -29.99 9.34
CA PHE A 133 -2.67 -28.87 10.29
C PHE A 133 -3.94 -28.05 10.09
N GLY A 134 -4.59 -28.13 8.91
CA GLY A 134 -5.62 -27.20 8.46
C GLY A 134 -5.10 -25.77 8.29
N ALA A 135 -3.83 -25.63 7.90
CA ALA A 135 -3.22 -24.35 7.58
C ALA A 135 -3.72 -23.84 6.23
N THR A 136 -4.12 -22.58 6.21
CA THR A 136 -4.74 -21.93 5.04
C THR A 136 -3.94 -20.74 4.55
N ARG A 137 -3.14 -20.12 5.42
CA ARG A 137 -2.39 -18.91 5.10
C ARG A 137 -0.94 -18.97 5.54
N THR A 138 -0.17 -18.04 5.01
CA THR A 138 1.18 -17.72 5.49
C THR A 138 1.29 -16.21 5.75
N PRO A 139 1.84 -15.78 6.91
CA PRO A 139 2.21 -16.62 8.05
C PRO A 139 0.99 -17.11 8.84
N GLU A 140 1.05 -18.35 9.32
CA GLU A 140 0.06 -18.92 10.26
C GLU A 140 0.80 -19.79 11.29
N ALA A 141 0.55 -19.55 12.57
CA ALA A 141 1.24 -20.18 13.68
C ALA A 141 0.36 -21.22 14.38
N PHE A 142 0.98 -22.31 14.80
CA PHE A 142 0.37 -23.40 15.53
C PHE A 142 1.22 -23.76 16.75
N VAL A 143 0.57 -23.94 17.91
CA VAL A 143 1.26 -24.40 19.13
C VAL A 143 0.72 -25.78 19.50
N LEU A 144 1.61 -26.77 19.50
CA LEU A 144 1.34 -28.14 19.88
C LEU A 144 1.83 -28.39 21.30
N ASP A 145 1.05 -29.13 22.08
CA ASP A 145 1.49 -29.60 23.40
C ASP A 145 2.33 -30.89 23.32
N ARG A 146 2.62 -31.46 24.50
CA ARG A 146 3.41 -32.69 24.65
C ARG A 146 2.80 -33.89 23.92
N ASP A 147 1.48 -33.95 23.84
CA ASP A 147 0.76 -35.02 23.15
C ASP A 147 0.66 -34.75 21.65
N ARG A 148 1.21 -33.64 21.14
CA ARG A 148 1.13 -33.19 19.73
C ARG A 148 -0.28 -32.83 19.29
N VAL A 149 -1.09 -32.36 20.23
CA VAL A 149 -2.39 -31.78 19.93
C VAL A 149 -2.25 -30.28 19.74
N ILE A 150 -2.89 -29.72 18.70
CA ILE A 150 -2.97 -28.28 18.50
C ILE A 150 -3.76 -27.65 19.65
N ARG A 151 -3.14 -26.69 20.34
CA ARG A 151 -3.72 -25.86 21.40
C ARG A 151 -3.89 -24.39 20.99
N TYR A 152 -3.19 -23.98 19.92
CA TYR A 152 -3.32 -22.67 19.31
C TYR A 152 -3.21 -22.76 17.78
N GLN A 153 -4.04 -22.01 17.06
CA GLN A 153 -3.96 -21.78 15.61
C GLN A 153 -4.28 -20.32 15.28
N GLY A 154 -3.44 -19.64 14.50
CA GLY A 154 -3.80 -18.34 13.93
C GLY A 154 -2.62 -17.41 13.67
N ARG A 155 -2.80 -16.10 13.93
CA ARG A 155 -1.78 -15.08 13.70
C ARG A 155 -0.60 -15.18 14.69
N ILE A 156 0.49 -14.51 14.41
CA ILE A 156 1.63 -14.44 15.34
C ILE A 156 1.33 -13.41 16.44
N ASP A 157 1.01 -12.18 15.99
CA ASP A 157 0.54 -11.06 16.79
C ASP A 157 -0.33 -10.14 15.90
N ASP A 158 -0.68 -8.95 16.38
CA ASP A 158 -1.47 -7.95 15.66
C ASP A 158 -0.68 -6.77 15.09
N GLN A 159 0.65 -6.89 15.00
CA GLN A 159 1.51 -5.82 14.51
C GLN A 159 1.35 -5.60 13.00
N TYR A 160 1.28 -6.68 12.22
CA TYR A 160 1.21 -6.59 10.76
C TYR A 160 -0.10 -7.15 10.20
N GLY A 161 -0.66 -6.43 9.22
CA GLY A 161 -1.80 -6.84 8.41
C GLY A 161 -1.55 -6.59 6.92
N VAL A 162 -2.51 -6.95 6.07
CA VAL A 162 -2.40 -6.70 4.62
C VAL A 162 -2.46 -5.18 4.38
N GLY A 163 -1.33 -4.60 3.98
CA GLY A 163 -1.20 -3.15 3.76
C GLY A 163 -1.21 -2.32 5.03
N SER A 164 -1.06 -2.93 6.22
CA SER A 164 -1.05 -2.22 7.51
C SER A 164 0.09 -2.69 8.41
N ALA A 165 0.68 -1.74 9.15
CA ALA A 165 1.69 -2.03 10.16
C ALA A 165 1.52 -1.10 11.36
N ARG A 166 1.47 -1.67 12.56
CA ARG A 166 1.55 -0.94 13.82
C ARG A 166 3.02 -0.78 14.22
N ASN A 167 3.31 0.30 14.94
CA ASN A 167 4.63 0.51 15.53
C ASN A 167 5.02 -0.60 16.51
N ALA A 168 4.02 -1.16 17.22
CA ALA A 168 4.18 -2.30 18.11
C ALA A 168 2.88 -3.13 18.15
N ALA A 169 3.02 -4.43 18.41
CA ALA A 169 1.89 -5.30 18.72
C ALA A 169 1.18 -4.83 20.02
N THR A 170 -0.15 -4.84 20.00
CA THR A 170 -0.98 -4.69 21.21
C THR A 170 -1.47 -6.02 21.76
N ASN A 171 -1.45 -7.07 20.94
CA ASN A 171 -1.75 -8.45 21.34
C ASN A 171 -0.63 -9.38 20.85
N THR A 172 -0.19 -10.31 21.68
CA THR A 172 0.91 -11.24 21.39
C THR A 172 0.44 -12.69 21.52
N GLU A 173 -0.48 -13.12 20.65
CA GLU A 173 -1.20 -14.39 20.82
C GLU A 173 -0.30 -15.62 20.81
N LEU A 174 0.69 -15.67 19.92
CA LEU A 174 1.63 -16.79 19.88
C LEU A 174 2.41 -16.92 21.19
N VAL A 175 2.95 -15.81 21.70
CA VAL A 175 3.69 -15.78 22.97
C VAL A 175 2.79 -16.21 24.13
N ASN A 176 1.55 -15.69 24.18
CA ASN A 176 0.58 -16.03 25.22
C ASN A 176 0.21 -17.53 25.21
N ALA A 177 0.06 -18.13 24.03
CA ALA A 177 -0.22 -19.55 23.90
C ALA A 177 0.94 -20.43 24.37
N ILE A 178 2.18 -20.07 24.02
CA ILE A 178 3.38 -20.78 24.47
C ILE A 178 3.49 -20.69 26.00
N GLU A 179 3.34 -19.50 26.59
CA GLU A 179 3.40 -19.29 28.04
C GLU A 179 2.33 -20.09 28.80
N ALA A 180 1.12 -20.15 28.25
CA ALA A 180 0.03 -20.92 28.85
C ALA A 180 0.40 -22.40 28.95
N LEU A 181 0.88 -23.00 27.86
CA LEU A 181 1.27 -24.42 27.87
C LEU A 181 2.47 -24.71 28.76
N LEU A 182 3.50 -23.85 28.75
CA LEU A 182 4.66 -24.00 29.64
C LEU A 182 4.31 -23.83 31.12
N SER A 183 3.17 -23.21 31.42
CA SER A 183 2.64 -23.02 32.78
C SER A 183 1.53 -24.01 33.14
N ASP A 184 1.31 -25.05 32.31
CA ASP A 184 0.21 -26.02 32.46
C ASP A 184 -1.19 -25.38 32.56
N LYS A 185 -1.38 -24.24 31.89
CA LYS A 185 -2.66 -23.51 31.82
C LYS A 185 -3.33 -23.71 30.46
N PRO A 186 -4.68 -23.67 30.40
CA PRO A 186 -5.38 -23.65 29.12
C PRO A 186 -5.05 -22.37 28.33
N VAL A 187 -4.90 -22.51 27.02
CA VAL A 187 -4.74 -21.37 26.10
C VAL A 187 -6.07 -20.62 26.04
N ALA A 188 -6.10 -19.39 26.55
CA ALA A 188 -7.35 -18.61 26.66
C ALA A 188 -7.97 -18.26 25.30
N VAL A 189 -7.13 -17.97 24.30
CA VAL A 189 -7.54 -17.71 22.92
C VAL A 189 -6.90 -18.76 22.03
N ALA A 190 -7.59 -19.89 21.85
CA ALA A 190 -7.06 -21.04 21.10
C ALA A 190 -7.05 -20.84 19.58
N THR A 191 -7.88 -19.94 19.06
CA THR A 191 -7.93 -19.66 17.61
C THR A 191 -8.03 -18.17 17.35
N THR A 192 -7.26 -17.69 16.37
CA THR A 192 -7.40 -16.35 15.79
C THR A 192 -7.40 -16.42 14.28
N GLN A 193 -7.95 -15.41 13.62
CA GLN A 193 -7.92 -15.34 12.16
C GLN A 193 -6.48 -15.08 11.68
N PRO A 194 -5.87 -15.97 10.88
CA PRO A 194 -4.57 -15.70 10.27
C PRO A 194 -4.70 -14.62 9.20
N VAL A 195 -3.64 -13.84 9.02
CA VAL A 195 -3.58 -12.74 8.04
C VAL A 195 -2.35 -12.95 7.16
N GLY A 196 -2.53 -12.88 5.85
CA GLY A 196 -1.45 -13.08 4.87
C GLY A 196 -1.90 -13.78 3.60
N CYS A 197 -0.94 -14.35 2.87
CA CYS A 197 -1.17 -14.99 1.59
C CYS A 197 -1.81 -16.38 1.75
N LEU A 198 -2.66 -16.79 0.81
CA LEU A 198 -3.20 -18.14 0.78
C LEU A 198 -2.10 -19.17 0.48
N ILE A 199 -2.20 -20.34 1.12
CA ILE A 199 -1.43 -21.52 0.73
C ILE A 199 -2.23 -22.21 -0.39
N GLY A 200 -1.84 -21.98 -1.65
CA GLY A 200 -2.54 -22.52 -2.82
C GLY A 200 -2.65 -24.05 -2.80
N ARG A 201 -3.85 -24.57 -3.08
CA ARG A 201 -4.10 -26.02 -3.20
C ARG A 201 -4.33 -26.36 -4.66
N ARG A 202 -3.46 -27.19 -5.24
CA ARG A 202 -3.61 -27.55 -6.65
C ARG A 202 -4.77 -28.52 -6.82
N THR A 203 -5.89 -28.02 -7.35
CA THR A 203 -6.98 -28.86 -7.83
C THR A 203 -6.59 -29.41 -9.21
N PRO A 204 -6.74 -30.72 -9.48
CA PRO A 204 -6.49 -31.26 -10.81
C PRO A 204 -7.31 -30.53 -11.86
N SER A 205 -6.66 -30.11 -12.95
CA SER A 205 -7.32 -29.40 -14.05
C SER A 205 -8.38 -30.28 -14.71
N THR A 206 -9.57 -29.72 -14.93
CA THR A 206 -10.57 -30.35 -15.80
C THR A 206 -10.28 -29.92 -17.23
N SER A 207 -9.77 -30.84 -18.05
CA SER A 207 -9.40 -30.59 -19.46
C SER A 207 -10.57 -30.17 -20.39
N SER A 208 -11.77 -29.95 -19.87
CA SER A 208 -13.01 -29.70 -20.62
C SER A 208 -13.57 -28.28 -20.49
N SER A 209 -12.79 -27.32 -19.98
CA SER A 209 -13.24 -25.92 -19.85
C SER A 209 -13.01 -25.14 -21.15
N ASP A 210 -14.00 -24.36 -21.57
CA ASP A 210 -13.89 -23.42 -22.70
C ASP A 210 -13.04 -22.18 -22.38
N VAL A 211 -12.71 -21.96 -21.10
CA VAL A 211 -11.85 -20.88 -20.62
C VAL A 211 -10.46 -21.44 -20.31
N THR A 212 -9.43 -20.85 -20.90
CA THR A 212 -8.02 -21.27 -20.74
C THR A 212 -7.10 -20.10 -20.42
N TYR A 213 -5.92 -20.38 -19.87
CA TYR A 213 -4.94 -19.34 -19.59
C TYR A 213 -4.51 -18.62 -20.87
N ALA A 214 -4.04 -19.39 -21.87
CA ALA A 214 -3.39 -18.84 -23.05
C ALA A 214 -4.31 -17.90 -23.84
N LYS A 215 -5.54 -18.35 -24.08
CA LYS A 215 -6.53 -17.61 -24.88
C LYS A 215 -7.22 -16.49 -24.11
N ASP A 216 -7.56 -16.72 -22.84
CA ASP A 216 -8.54 -15.90 -22.13
C ASP A 216 -7.91 -15.08 -20.98
N VAL A 217 -7.04 -15.68 -20.16
CA VAL A 217 -6.51 -15.04 -18.95
C VAL A 217 -5.27 -14.19 -19.23
N ALA A 218 -4.34 -14.72 -20.04
CA ALA A 218 -3.08 -14.05 -20.37
C ALA A 218 -3.29 -12.64 -20.97
N PRO A 219 -4.25 -12.40 -21.90
CA PRO A 219 -4.53 -11.04 -22.39
C PRO A 219 -4.96 -10.07 -21.29
N VAL A 220 -5.75 -10.53 -20.31
CA VAL A 220 -6.19 -9.68 -19.19
C VAL A 220 -5.00 -9.32 -18.30
N LEU A 221 -4.15 -10.30 -17.97
CA LEU A 221 -2.94 -10.08 -17.16
C LEU A 221 -1.98 -9.10 -17.84
N GLN A 222 -1.70 -9.27 -19.14
CA GLN A 222 -0.82 -8.35 -19.89
C GLN A 222 -1.32 -6.90 -19.89
N ASN A 223 -2.63 -6.72 -19.94
CA ASN A 223 -3.25 -5.39 -20.01
C ASN A 223 -3.40 -4.73 -18.63
N ARG A 224 -3.62 -5.51 -17.57
CA ARG A 224 -4.09 -5.01 -16.27
C ARG A 224 -3.11 -5.21 -15.12
N CYS A 225 -2.22 -6.21 -15.20
CA CYS A 225 -1.45 -6.66 -14.05
C CYS A 225 0.06 -6.56 -14.27
N ILE A 226 0.55 -6.92 -15.45
CA ILE A 226 1.99 -7.13 -15.71
C ILE A 226 2.79 -5.81 -15.71
N SER A 227 2.14 -4.64 -15.79
CA SER A 227 2.83 -3.36 -15.55
C SER A 227 3.53 -3.33 -14.19
N CYS A 228 2.90 -3.92 -13.16
CA CYS A 228 3.45 -4.04 -11.82
C CYS A 228 3.94 -5.45 -11.51
N HIS A 229 3.28 -6.49 -12.02
CA HIS A 229 3.60 -7.91 -11.79
C HIS A 229 4.57 -8.48 -12.84
N ARG A 230 5.77 -7.91 -12.88
CA ARG A 230 6.91 -8.41 -13.67
C ARG A 230 8.20 -8.19 -12.88
N GLU A 231 9.24 -8.91 -13.26
CA GLU A 231 10.52 -8.83 -12.57
C GLU A 231 11.05 -7.38 -12.48
N GLY A 232 11.60 -7.04 -11.31
CA GLY A 232 12.16 -5.71 -11.03
C GLY A 232 11.15 -4.57 -10.85
N GLN A 233 9.84 -4.87 -10.83
CA GLN A 233 8.79 -3.90 -10.51
C GLN A 233 8.28 -4.05 -9.07
N ILE A 234 7.32 -3.21 -8.68
CA ILE A 234 6.88 -3.07 -7.27
C ILE A 234 6.13 -4.28 -6.72
N ALA A 235 5.54 -5.13 -7.57
CA ALA A 235 4.81 -6.29 -7.08
C ALA A 235 5.76 -7.37 -6.56
N PRO A 236 5.37 -8.12 -5.50
CA PRO A 236 6.25 -9.09 -4.86
C PRO A 236 6.53 -10.33 -5.72
N PHE A 237 5.80 -10.56 -6.81
CA PHE A 237 5.98 -11.70 -7.71
C PHE A 237 5.53 -11.36 -9.13
N ALA A 238 6.07 -12.08 -10.11
CA ALA A 238 5.72 -11.96 -11.51
C ALA A 238 4.43 -12.71 -11.85
N LEU A 239 3.70 -12.22 -12.86
CA LEU A 239 2.53 -12.87 -13.46
C LEU A 239 2.69 -12.99 -14.98
N THR A 240 3.93 -13.17 -15.43
CA THR A 240 4.31 -13.18 -16.84
C THR A 240 4.19 -14.55 -17.49
N GLU A 241 4.38 -15.63 -16.73
CA GLU A 241 4.34 -17.01 -17.21
C GLU A 241 3.19 -17.80 -16.58
N TYR A 242 2.72 -18.86 -17.25
CA TYR A 242 1.61 -19.68 -16.78
C TYR A 242 1.88 -20.30 -15.40
N GLU A 243 3.09 -20.83 -15.22
CA GLU A 243 3.52 -21.52 -14.01
C GLU A 243 3.50 -20.61 -12.77
N ASP A 244 3.83 -19.33 -12.94
CA ASP A 244 3.73 -18.33 -11.88
C ASP A 244 2.27 -18.02 -11.57
N VAL A 245 1.47 -17.78 -12.61
CA VAL A 245 0.07 -17.37 -12.46
C VAL A 245 -0.76 -18.46 -11.77
N VAL A 246 -0.57 -19.73 -12.14
CA VAL A 246 -1.32 -20.85 -11.53
C VAL A 246 -1.00 -21.01 -10.05
N ALA A 247 0.23 -20.72 -9.62
CA ALA A 247 0.61 -20.80 -8.22
C ALA A 247 -0.09 -19.76 -7.33
N TRP A 248 -0.45 -18.62 -7.92
CA TRP A 248 -1.13 -17.52 -7.24
C TRP A 248 -2.62 -17.43 -7.57
N ALA A 249 -3.18 -18.35 -8.35
CA ALA A 249 -4.53 -18.25 -8.91
C ALA A 249 -5.63 -18.00 -7.85
N ASP A 250 -5.62 -18.75 -6.74
CA ASP A 250 -6.57 -18.56 -5.63
C ASP A 250 -6.41 -17.18 -4.97
N MET A 251 -5.16 -16.74 -4.78
CA MET A 251 -4.85 -15.43 -4.21
C MET A 251 -5.26 -14.30 -5.16
N CYS A 252 -4.99 -14.44 -6.45
CA CYS A 252 -5.44 -13.53 -7.51
C CYS A 252 -6.95 -13.40 -7.49
N LEU A 253 -7.68 -14.51 -7.37
CA LEU A 253 -9.14 -14.46 -7.30
C LEU A 253 -9.64 -13.73 -6.05
N GLU A 254 -9.06 -14.01 -4.87
CA GLU A 254 -9.40 -13.32 -3.62
C GLU A 254 -9.22 -11.80 -3.75
N VAL A 255 -8.06 -11.34 -4.24
CA VAL A 255 -7.79 -9.90 -4.38
C VAL A 255 -8.66 -9.21 -5.42
N ILE A 256 -9.06 -9.92 -6.49
CA ILE A 256 -9.96 -9.40 -7.52
C ILE A 256 -11.38 -9.27 -6.97
N ASP A 257 -11.83 -10.26 -6.20
CA ASP A 257 -13.15 -10.31 -5.60
C ASP A 257 -13.33 -9.26 -4.50
N ASP A 258 -12.32 -9.07 -3.66
CA ASP A 258 -12.27 -7.99 -2.66
C ASP A 258 -12.12 -6.60 -3.31
N GLY A 259 -11.74 -6.56 -4.59
CA GLY A 259 -11.39 -5.34 -5.31
C GLY A 259 -10.16 -4.65 -4.71
N ARG A 260 -9.20 -5.43 -4.19
CA ARG A 260 -7.85 -4.97 -3.81
C ARG A 260 -6.96 -4.85 -5.04
N MET A 261 -7.19 -5.67 -6.06
CA MET A 261 -6.44 -5.65 -7.31
C MET A 261 -7.36 -5.71 -8.54
N PRO A 262 -6.99 -5.03 -9.64
CA PRO A 262 -6.03 -3.92 -9.69
C PRO A 262 -6.47 -2.78 -8.75
N PRO A 263 -5.52 -2.02 -8.19
CA PRO A 263 -5.83 -0.94 -7.26
C PRO A 263 -6.52 0.19 -8.02
N TRP A 264 -7.84 0.28 -7.86
CA TRP A 264 -8.62 1.36 -8.43
C TRP A 264 -9.92 1.55 -7.65
N SER A 265 -10.00 2.70 -6.98
CA SER A 265 -11.12 3.00 -6.09
C SER A 265 -12.03 4.11 -6.61
N ALA A 266 -11.82 4.65 -7.82
CA ALA A 266 -12.74 5.64 -8.37
C ALA A 266 -14.05 4.99 -8.84
N ASN A 267 -15.15 5.65 -8.50
CA ASN A 267 -16.50 5.26 -8.86
C ASN A 267 -16.73 5.41 -10.37
N PRO A 268 -17.11 4.34 -11.11
CA PRO A 268 -17.40 4.41 -12.54
C PRO A 268 -18.40 5.46 -12.97
N ALA A 269 -19.31 5.87 -12.09
CA ALA A 269 -20.41 6.77 -12.42
C ALA A 269 -19.94 8.22 -12.63
N HIS A 270 -18.69 8.54 -12.28
CA HIS A 270 -18.17 9.90 -12.25
C HIS A 270 -16.77 9.98 -12.86
N GLY A 271 -16.59 10.93 -13.78
CA GLY A 271 -15.33 11.15 -14.47
C GLY A 271 -14.99 10.05 -15.50
N GLU A 272 -14.08 10.39 -16.41
CA GLU A 272 -13.47 9.43 -17.32
C GLU A 272 -11.96 9.58 -17.29
N PHE A 273 -11.26 8.50 -16.97
CA PHE A 273 -9.83 8.53 -16.71
C PHE A 273 -9.06 7.70 -17.73
N ALA A 274 -7.96 8.25 -18.24
CA ALA A 274 -7.08 7.59 -19.21
C ALA A 274 -6.33 6.40 -18.61
N ASN A 275 -6.10 6.42 -17.29
CA ASN A 275 -5.38 5.39 -16.55
C ASN A 275 -6.29 4.45 -15.75
N ASP A 276 -7.57 4.31 -16.14
CA ASP A 276 -8.52 3.41 -15.48
C ASP A 276 -8.07 1.94 -15.53
N ALA A 277 -7.66 1.44 -14.37
CA ALA A 277 -7.09 0.10 -14.19
C ALA A 277 -8.14 -0.98 -13.88
N ARG A 278 -9.44 -0.66 -13.81
CA ARG A 278 -10.47 -1.62 -13.38
C ARG A 278 -10.57 -2.82 -14.32
N LEU A 279 -10.86 -3.96 -13.71
CA LEU A 279 -11.36 -5.14 -14.42
C LEU A 279 -12.85 -4.98 -14.72
N ALA A 280 -13.22 -5.22 -15.97
CA ALA A 280 -14.61 -5.37 -16.39
C ALA A 280 -15.24 -6.62 -15.75
N SER A 281 -16.56 -6.62 -15.56
CA SER A 281 -17.27 -7.76 -14.94
C SER A 281 -17.03 -9.08 -15.68
N ALA A 282 -16.93 -9.04 -17.01
CA ALA A 282 -16.62 -10.22 -17.83
C ALA A 282 -15.19 -10.74 -17.61
N GLU A 283 -14.21 -9.85 -17.40
CA GLU A 283 -12.83 -10.23 -17.07
C GLU A 283 -12.78 -10.89 -15.69
N LYS A 284 -13.50 -10.37 -14.68
CA LYS A 284 -13.57 -10.99 -13.35
C LYS A 284 -14.20 -12.39 -13.41
N GLU A 285 -15.29 -12.55 -14.16
CA GLU A 285 -15.96 -13.83 -14.33
C GLU A 285 -15.10 -14.86 -15.09
N LEU A 286 -14.28 -14.39 -16.04
CA LEU A 286 -13.30 -15.21 -16.73
C LEU A 286 -12.28 -15.80 -15.74
N PHE A 287 -11.72 -14.99 -14.83
CA PHE A 287 -10.84 -15.49 -13.77
C PHE A 287 -11.54 -16.52 -12.87
N ARG A 288 -12.76 -16.22 -12.39
CA ARG A 288 -13.55 -17.16 -11.56
C ARG A 288 -13.70 -18.53 -12.24
N ARG A 289 -14.13 -18.54 -13.49
CA ARG A 289 -14.34 -19.79 -14.25
C ARG A 289 -13.05 -20.54 -14.50
N TRP A 290 -11.96 -19.82 -14.82
CA TRP A 290 -10.66 -20.44 -15.03
C TRP A 290 -10.11 -21.11 -13.76
N VAL A 291 -10.19 -20.44 -12.62
CA VAL A 291 -9.79 -21.01 -11.32
C VAL A 291 -10.68 -22.21 -10.96
N ALA A 292 -12.00 -22.09 -11.12
CA ALA A 292 -12.94 -23.18 -10.85
C ALA A 292 -12.73 -24.42 -11.73
N ALA A 293 -12.19 -24.25 -12.95
CA ALA A 293 -11.80 -25.33 -13.85
C ALA A 293 -10.45 -25.98 -13.51
N GLY A 294 -9.79 -25.56 -12.42
CA GLY A 294 -8.45 -26.03 -12.09
C GLY A 294 -7.39 -25.47 -13.04
N THR A 295 -7.55 -24.22 -13.48
CA THR A 295 -6.53 -23.41 -14.18
C THR A 295 -5.95 -24.03 -15.46
N PRO A 296 -6.78 -24.51 -16.41
CA PRO A 296 -6.29 -25.11 -17.66
C PRO A 296 -5.41 -24.13 -18.46
N GLU A 297 -4.24 -24.58 -18.91
CA GLU A 297 -3.30 -23.75 -19.66
C GLU A 297 -3.85 -23.38 -21.07
N GLY A 298 -4.44 -24.35 -21.76
CA GLY A 298 -4.87 -24.19 -23.15
C GLY A 298 -3.75 -24.40 -24.16
N ASN A 299 -3.96 -23.97 -25.40
CA ASN A 299 -2.94 -24.03 -26.44
C ASN A 299 -2.00 -22.82 -26.34
N ARG A 300 -0.69 -23.04 -26.19
CA ARG A 300 0.31 -21.96 -26.12
C ARG A 300 0.34 -21.10 -27.40
N ASP A 301 -0.08 -21.63 -28.54
CA ASP A 301 -0.16 -20.85 -29.79
C ASP A 301 -1.25 -19.75 -29.74
N ASP A 302 -2.19 -19.84 -28.80
CA ASP A 302 -3.23 -18.82 -28.58
C ASP A 302 -2.75 -17.65 -27.68
N LEU A 303 -1.51 -17.72 -27.16
CA LEU A 303 -0.97 -16.66 -26.31
C LEU A 303 -0.88 -15.32 -27.06
N PRO A 304 -1.28 -14.20 -26.44
CA PRO A 304 -1.08 -12.88 -27.03
C PRO A 304 0.43 -12.58 -27.15
N PRO A 305 0.87 -11.83 -28.18
CA PRO A 305 2.24 -11.37 -28.28
C PRO A 305 2.69 -10.69 -26.99
N ALA A 306 3.87 -11.05 -26.48
CA ALA A 306 4.38 -10.50 -25.24
C ALA A 306 4.48 -8.97 -25.31
N ARG A 307 3.87 -8.29 -24.34
CA ARG A 307 3.97 -6.84 -24.18
C ARG A 307 5.43 -6.42 -24.03
N GLN A 308 5.84 -5.48 -24.86
CA GLN A 308 7.15 -4.85 -24.75
C GLN A 308 7.10 -3.74 -23.70
N PHE A 309 8.06 -3.76 -22.78
CA PHE A 309 8.23 -2.71 -21.77
C PHE A 309 9.49 -1.92 -22.07
N VAL A 310 9.44 -0.61 -21.84
CA VAL A 310 10.63 0.22 -21.97
C VAL A 310 11.58 -0.11 -20.83
N GLU A 311 12.82 -0.47 -21.16
CA GLU A 311 13.89 -0.58 -20.17
C GLU A 311 14.39 0.82 -19.78
N GLY A 312 14.54 1.06 -18.48
CA GLY A 312 14.98 2.35 -17.98
C GLY A 312 13.81 3.34 -17.80
N TRP A 313 13.93 4.51 -18.41
CA TRP A 313 12.98 5.62 -18.26
C TRP A 313 11.78 5.44 -19.19
N GLN A 314 10.57 5.58 -18.65
CA GLN A 314 9.28 5.55 -19.37
C GLN A 314 8.97 6.87 -20.08
N ILE A 315 9.73 7.94 -19.78
CA ILE A 315 9.68 9.23 -20.48
C ILE A 315 10.51 9.20 -21.78
N PRO A 316 10.32 10.16 -22.70
CA PRO A 316 11.28 10.38 -23.80
C PRO A 316 12.71 10.49 -23.26
N LYS A 317 13.71 10.30 -24.13
CA LYS A 317 15.14 10.35 -23.74
C LYS A 317 15.39 11.55 -22.81
N PRO A 318 15.80 11.32 -21.55
CA PRO A 318 16.02 12.40 -20.60
C PRO A 318 17.11 13.36 -21.05
N ASP A 319 16.88 14.65 -20.85
CA ASP A 319 17.91 15.70 -21.02
C ASP A 319 18.80 15.82 -19.78
N ALA A 320 18.23 15.53 -18.60
CA ALA A 320 18.95 15.50 -17.34
C ALA A 320 18.44 14.38 -16.43
N VAL A 321 19.37 13.78 -15.69
CA VAL A 321 19.09 12.81 -14.63
C VAL A 321 19.74 13.32 -13.35
N TYR A 322 18.95 13.44 -12.30
CA TYR A 322 19.38 13.86 -10.98
C TYR A 322 19.27 12.67 -10.02
N ALA A 323 20.37 12.31 -9.37
CA ALA A 323 20.37 11.31 -8.32
C ALA A 323 20.40 11.97 -6.95
N MET A 324 19.96 11.25 -5.92
CA MET A 324 20.24 11.64 -4.54
C MET A 324 21.75 11.91 -4.38
N PRO A 325 22.12 13.03 -3.75
CA PRO A 325 23.52 13.44 -3.57
C PRO A 325 24.30 12.44 -2.71
N GLU A 326 23.61 11.73 -1.82
CA GLU A 326 24.16 10.70 -0.93
C GLU A 326 23.26 9.46 -0.91
N GLU A 327 23.84 8.32 -0.53
CA GLU A 327 23.11 7.07 -0.27
C GLU A 327 22.54 7.11 1.15
N PHE A 328 21.36 6.52 1.36
CA PHE A 328 20.71 6.46 2.67
C PHE A 328 20.61 5.03 3.18
N GLU A 329 20.98 4.80 4.45
CA GLU A 329 20.80 3.52 5.13
C GLU A 329 19.39 3.42 5.74
N VAL A 330 18.59 2.49 5.20
CA VAL A 330 17.25 2.18 5.71
C VAL A 330 17.36 1.08 6.76
N PRO A 331 16.87 1.29 8.00
CA PRO A 331 16.89 0.26 9.04
C PRO A 331 15.96 -0.91 8.68
N ALA A 332 16.16 -2.05 9.35
CA ALA A 332 15.33 -3.24 9.14
C ALA A 332 13.87 -3.06 9.60
N ASN A 333 13.67 -2.33 10.71
CA ASN A 333 12.39 -2.20 11.39
C ASN A 333 12.19 -0.75 11.89
N GLY A 334 10.96 -0.42 12.28
CA GLY A 334 10.59 0.87 12.88
C GLY A 334 10.12 1.91 11.87
N THR A 335 10.03 3.17 12.31
CA THR A 335 9.63 4.30 11.46
C THR A 335 10.85 5.11 11.07
N VAL A 336 10.94 5.49 9.78
CA VAL A 336 11.93 6.43 9.28
C VAL A 336 11.22 7.76 9.02
N PRO A 337 11.61 8.87 9.69
CA PRO A 337 11.09 10.19 9.36
C PRO A 337 11.38 10.53 7.88
N TYR A 338 10.58 11.41 7.29
CA TYR A 338 10.84 11.92 5.94
C TYR A 338 12.27 12.44 5.81
N GLN A 339 12.98 11.96 4.79
CA GLN A 339 14.35 12.38 4.49
C GLN A 339 14.34 13.42 3.38
N TYR A 340 15.21 14.42 3.50
CA TYR A 340 15.37 15.49 2.51
C TYR A 340 16.81 15.56 2.03
N PHE A 341 17.00 15.50 0.72
CA PHE A 341 18.30 15.61 0.09
C PHE A 341 18.32 16.80 -0.87
N ILE A 342 19.08 17.84 -0.54
CA ILE A 342 19.03 19.14 -1.23
C ILE A 342 20.34 19.37 -1.96
N TRP A 343 20.27 19.85 -3.21
CA TRP A 343 21.43 20.26 -3.99
C TRP A 343 21.13 21.47 -4.86
N ASP A 344 22.18 22.13 -5.32
CA ASP A 344 22.09 23.24 -6.27
C ASP A 344 22.50 22.75 -7.66
N PRO A 345 21.59 22.69 -8.65
CA PRO A 345 21.91 22.30 -10.02
C PRO A 345 22.56 23.43 -10.83
N GLY A 346 22.65 24.66 -10.30
CA GLY A 346 23.26 25.80 -10.98
C GLY A 346 22.40 26.38 -12.11
N PHE A 347 21.07 26.35 -12.01
CA PHE A 347 20.19 26.90 -13.03
C PHE A 347 20.36 28.42 -13.18
N THR A 348 20.97 28.88 -14.27
CA THR A 348 21.14 30.31 -14.58
C THR A 348 19.96 30.91 -15.34
N GLU A 349 19.06 30.07 -15.84
CA GLU A 349 17.86 30.42 -16.61
C GLU A 349 16.68 29.55 -16.16
N ASP A 350 15.45 29.99 -16.47
CA ASP A 350 14.26 29.20 -16.21
C ASP A 350 14.30 27.89 -17.02
N LYS A 351 13.92 26.79 -16.38
CA LYS A 351 13.76 25.50 -17.05
C LYS A 351 12.27 25.17 -17.19
N TRP A 352 11.91 24.57 -18.31
CA TRP A 352 10.54 24.19 -18.63
C TRP A 352 10.48 22.69 -18.82
N VAL A 353 9.74 21.98 -17.97
CA VAL A 353 9.70 20.51 -17.93
C VAL A 353 8.33 20.02 -18.41
N TYR A 354 8.30 19.20 -19.46
CA TYR A 354 7.06 18.58 -19.97
C TYR A 354 7.02 17.06 -19.75
N GLY A 355 8.17 16.45 -19.46
CA GLY A 355 8.29 15.03 -19.11
C GLY A 355 9.14 14.87 -17.86
N ALA A 356 8.69 14.06 -16.90
CA ALA A 356 9.44 13.77 -15.68
C ALA A 356 9.08 12.41 -15.09
N GLU A 357 10.08 11.73 -14.53
CA GLU A 357 9.91 10.43 -13.88
C GLU A 357 10.84 10.33 -12.68
N ALA A 358 10.32 9.87 -11.55
CA ALA A 358 11.12 9.53 -10.38
C ALA A 358 11.24 8.01 -10.27
N ARG A 359 12.45 7.51 -9.97
CA ARG A 359 12.77 6.10 -9.87
C ARG A 359 13.47 5.80 -8.53
N PRO A 360 12.85 4.97 -7.68
CA PRO A 360 13.52 4.41 -6.52
C PRO A 360 14.82 3.68 -6.88
N GLY A 361 15.86 3.87 -6.08
CA GLY A 361 17.06 3.02 -6.18
C GLY A 361 16.79 1.63 -5.60
N ASN A 362 15.93 1.58 -4.58
CA ASN A 362 15.46 0.38 -3.90
C ASN A 362 13.93 0.42 -3.73
N PRO A 363 13.17 -0.15 -4.68
CA PRO A 363 11.71 -0.14 -4.62
C PRO A 363 11.14 -1.00 -3.47
N GLU A 364 11.94 -1.85 -2.81
CA GLU A 364 11.47 -2.64 -1.66
C GLU A 364 11.23 -1.79 -0.40
N VAL A 365 11.81 -0.58 -0.32
CA VAL A 365 11.77 0.27 0.89
C VAL A 365 11.36 1.72 0.64
N VAL A 366 11.38 2.20 -0.61
CA VAL A 366 10.91 3.55 -0.95
C VAL A 366 9.39 3.51 -1.16
N HIS A 367 8.64 4.07 -0.21
CA HIS A 367 7.19 4.21 -0.35
C HIS A 367 6.83 5.38 -1.24
N HIS A 368 7.39 6.58 -0.98
CA HIS A 368 7.27 7.73 -1.88
C HIS A 368 8.61 8.41 -2.11
N LEU A 369 8.76 9.00 -3.30
CA LEU A 369 9.91 9.80 -3.71
C LEU A 369 9.39 11.00 -4.50
N ILE A 370 9.68 12.22 -4.03
CA ILE A 370 9.27 13.46 -4.70
C ILE A 370 10.50 14.31 -4.96
N MET A 371 10.77 14.62 -6.22
CA MET A 371 11.70 15.68 -6.60
C MET A 371 10.91 16.97 -6.79
N PHE A 372 11.32 18.03 -6.09
CA PHE A 372 10.70 19.36 -6.20
C PHE A 372 11.78 20.45 -6.22
N TYR A 373 11.42 21.64 -6.69
CA TYR A 373 12.32 22.79 -6.60
C TYR A 373 12.06 23.62 -5.34
N ILE A 374 13.14 24.15 -4.79
CA ILE A 374 13.14 25.19 -3.75
C ILE A 374 13.33 26.53 -4.47
N PRO A 375 12.39 27.48 -4.37
CA PRO A 375 12.47 28.77 -5.06
C PRO A 375 13.77 29.54 -4.73
N PRO A 376 14.25 30.40 -5.65
CA PRO A 376 15.44 31.22 -5.42
C PRO A 376 15.27 32.11 -4.19
N GLY A 377 16.32 32.25 -3.40
CA GLY A 377 16.32 33.03 -2.15
C GLY A 377 15.74 32.29 -0.94
N GLN A 378 15.23 31.06 -1.09
CA GLN A 378 14.78 30.22 0.02
C GLN A 378 15.88 29.22 0.42
N GLU A 379 16.26 29.21 1.70
CA GLU A 379 17.37 28.36 2.18
C GLU A 379 16.98 26.90 2.45
N LYS A 380 15.76 26.66 2.94
CA LYS A 380 15.24 25.34 3.32
C LYS A 380 13.85 25.10 2.72
N PRO A 381 13.48 23.86 2.39
CA PRO A 381 12.11 23.52 1.98
C PRO A 381 11.08 23.98 3.01
N ARG A 382 9.96 24.50 2.53
CA ARG A 382 8.74 24.67 3.32
C ARG A 382 7.88 23.41 3.22
N PRO A 383 7.02 23.12 4.22
CA PRO A 383 6.17 21.92 4.21
C PRO A 383 5.31 21.78 2.95
N GLU A 384 4.91 22.89 2.33
CA GLU A 384 4.06 22.90 1.14
C GLU A 384 4.82 22.74 -0.20
N ASP A 385 6.15 22.89 -0.22
CA ASP A 385 6.92 22.86 -1.46
C ASP A 385 6.89 21.48 -2.17
N PRO A 386 6.96 20.33 -1.49
CA PRO A 386 6.80 19.02 -2.13
C PRO A 386 5.46 18.85 -2.84
N LEU A 387 4.43 19.62 -2.48
CA LEU A 387 3.14 19.62 -3.15
C LEU A 387 3.09 20.60 -4.33
N PHE A 388 3.43 21.87 -4.08
CA PHE A 388 3.23 22.93 -5.08
C PHE A 388 4.35 23.05 -6.12
N ASN A 389 5.56 22.60 -5.78
CA ASN A 389 6.75 22.70 -6.63
C ASN A 389 7.24 21.32 -7.11
N ALA A 390 6.40 20.28 -6.98
CA ALA A 390 6.71 18.93 -7.44
C ALA A 390 7.06 18.92 -8.95
N ILE A 391 8.19 18.31 -9.29
CA ILE A 391 8.66 18.13 -10.67
C ILE A 391 8.44 16.68 -11.10
N ALA A 392 8.87 15.74 -10.27
CA ALA A 392 8.73 14.30 -10.49
C ALA A 392 8.28 13.65 -9.17
N ALA A 393 7.39 12.67 -9.24
CA ALA A 393 6.95 11.93 -8.08
C ALA A 393 6.87 10.44 -8.41
N PHE A 394 7.09 9.62 -7.40
CA PHE A 394 6.85 8.20 -7.41
C PHE A 394 6.06 7.84 -6.16
N ALA A 395 5.00 7.08 -6.38
CA ALA A 395 4.31 6.25 -5.41
C ALA A 395 3.88 4.96 -6.15
N PRO A 396 3.68 3.83 -5.44
CA PRO A 396 3.15 2.62 -6.05
C PRO A 396 1.90 2.91 -6.90
N GLY A 397 1.96 2.55 -8.19
CA GLY A 397 0.87 2.75 -9.14
C GLY A 397 0.80 4.13 -9.81
N MET A 398 1.69 5.08 -9.50
CA MET A 398 1.77 6.34 -10.25
C MET A 398 2.51 6.14 -11.58
N PRO A 399 1.93 6.55 -12.73
CA PRO A 399 2.65 6.57 -14.00
C PRO A 399 3.65 7.74 -14.04
N ALA A 400 4.62 7.66 -14.96
CA ALA A 400 5.47 8.80 -15.28
C ALA A 400 4.64 9.98 -15.83
N VAL A 401 5.09 11.20 -15.56
CA VAL A 401 4.41 12.43 -16.01
C VAL A 401 4.91 12.78 -17.40
N ILE A 402 4.04 12.74 -18.39
CA ILE A 402 4.34 13.15 -19.78
C ILE A 402 3.16 13.97 -20.29
N GLY A 403 3.42 15.23 -20.63
CA GLY A 403 2.48 16.11 -21.32
C GLY A 403 2.91 16.42 -22.76
N PRO A 404 2.10 17.16 -23.52
CA PRO A 404 2.57 17.83 -24.74
C PRO A 404 3.70 18.83 -24.42
N GLU A 405 4.67 18.99 -25.32
CA GLU A 405 5.82 19.87 -25.12
C GLU A 405 5.40 21.34 -24.87
N GLU A 406 4.26 21.75 -25.41
CA GLU A 406 3.72 23.11 -25.27
C GLU A 406 3.19 23.41 -23.85
N TYR A 407 3.07 22.40 -23.00
CA TYR A 407 2.49 22.44 -21.65
C TYR A 407 3.56 22.02 -20.65
N ALA A 408 4.22 23.00 -20.03
CA ALA A 408 5.40 22.73 -19.23
C ALA A 408 5.30 23.31 -17.82
N LEU A 409 5.85 22.59 -16.85
CA LEU A 409 6.13 23.09 -15.52
C LEU A 409 7.37 23.98 -15.55
N ARG A 410 7.29 25.15 -14.94
CA ARG A 410 8.41 26.09 -14.84
C ARG A 410 9.21 25.86 -13.56
N ILE A 411 10.52 25.72 -13.69
CA ILE A 411 11.49 25.80 -12.60
C ILE A 411 12.20 27.15 -12.72
N PRO A 412 12.04 28.07 -11.76
CA PRO A 412 12.69 29.38 -11.84
C PRO A 412 14.22 29.30 -11.82
N ALA A 413 14.89 30.20 -12.53
CA ALA A 413 16.34 30.39 -12.42
C ALA A 413 16.78 30.58 -10.96
N GLY A 414 17.93 30.01 -10.58
CA GLY A 414 18.48 30.05 -9.23
C GLY A 414 17.78 29.15 -8.21
N SER A 415 16.82 28.32 -8.64
CA SER A 415 16.19 27.33 -7.77
C SER A 415 17.17 26.20 -7.42
N LYS A 416 17.10 25.74 -6.16
CA LYS A 416 17.71 24.47 -5.75
C LYS A 416 16.73 23.33 -6.01
N LEU A 417 17.22 22.10 -5.98
CA LEU A 417 16.38 20.91 -6.05
C LEU A 417 16.46 20.14 -4.74
N ALA A 418 15.38 19.41 -4.45
CA ALA A 418 15.31 18.56 -3.29
C ALA A 418 14.57 17.25 -3.62
N PHE A 419 15.08 16.15 -3.09
CA PHE A 419 14.32 14.91 -2.94
C PHE A 419 13.71 14.88 -1.55
N GLN A 420 12.41 14.61 -1.47
CA GLN A 420 11.75 14.13 -0.25
C GLN A 420 11.48 12.64 -0.41
N VAL A 421 11.97 11.82 0.52
CA VAL A 421 11.83 10.36 0.48
C VAL A 421 11.16 9.86 1.75
N HIS A 422 10.13 9.03 1.58
CA HIS A 422 9.48 8.30 2.65
C HIS A 422 9.84 6.83 2.56
N TYR A 423 10.54 6.31 3.56
CA TYR A 423 10.96 4.92 3.63
C TYR A 423 10.05 4.08 4.52
N THR A 424 9.74 2.87 4.09
CA THR A 424 9.05 1.85 4.88
C THR A 424 9.96 0.64 5.03
N PRO A 425 10.53 0.43 6.24
CA PRO A 425 11.34 -0.76 6.52
C PRO A 425 10.60 -2.06 6.23
N ASN A 426 11.31 -3.05 5.71
CA ASN A 426 10.73 -4.31 5.22
C ASN A 426 11.25 -5.57 5.95
N GLY A 427 11.83 -5.40 7.14
CA GLY A 427 12.43 -6.46 7.94
C GLY A 427 13.92 -6.69 7.67
N ARG A 428 14.56 -5.89 6.78
CA ARG A 428 15.99 -6.00 6.46
C ARG A 428 16.64 -4.63 6.31
N ALA A 429 17.79 -4.44 6.96
CA ALA A 429 18.60 -3.25 6.76
C ALA A 429 19.17 -3.23 5.33
N THR A 430 19.04 -2.11 4.64
CA THR A 430 19.41 -1.97 3.22
C THR A 430 19.75 -0.52 2.92
N THR A 431 20.20 -0.23 1.71
CA THR A 431 20.41 1.15 1.25
C THR A 431 19.44 1.53 0.14
N ASP A 432 19.29 2.85 -0.06
CA ASP A 432 18.65 3.43 -1.23
C ASP A 432 19.45 4.61 -1.77
N ARG A 433 19.47 4.72 -3.10
CA ARG A 433 19.91 5.92 -3.80
C ARG A 433 19.01 6.17 -5.01
N SER A 434 17.90 6.84 -4.74
CA SER A 434 16.90 7.18 -5.74
C SER A 434 17.34 8.26 -6.74
N SER A 435 16.63 8.36 -7.86
CA SER A 435 16.90 9.34 -8.92
C SER A 435 15.61 9.84 -9.59
N ALA A 436 15.71 10.94 -10.32
CA ALA A 436 14.65 11.42 -11.19
C ALA A 436 15.23 11.98 -12.48
N ALA A 437 14.48 11.81 -13.57
CA ALA A 437 14.83 12.27 -14.89
C ALA A 437 13.83 13.31 -15.38
N VAL A 438 14.29 14.26 -16.19
CA VAL A 438 13.46 15.31 -16.79
C VAL A 438 13.74 15.44 -18.28
N VAL A 439 12.70 15.82 -19.02
CA VAL A 439 12.77 16.25 -20.42
C VAL A 439 12.35 17.71 -20.46
N PHE A 440 13.22 18.55 -21.02
CA PHE A 440 12.99 19.98 -21.12
C PHE A 440 12.25 20.32 -22.41
N ALA A 441 11.24 21.18 -22.30
CA ALA A 441 10.59 21.77 -23.45
C ALA A 441 11.48 22.87 -24.03
N ASP A 442 11.46 23.01 -25.35
CA ASP A 442 11.95 24.23 -25.98
C ASP A 442 11.06 25.42 -25.53
N PRO A 443 11.61 26.43 -24.84
CA PRO A 443 10.81 27.57 -24.37
C PRO A 443 10.04 28.27 -25.49
N ARG A 444 10.50 28.20 -26.75
CA ARG A 444 9.81 28.78 -27.93
C ARG A 444 8.49 28.09 -28.26
N LYS A 445 8.29 26.86 -27.80
CA LYS A 445 7.06 26.08 -28.02
C LYS A 445 6.10 26.13 -26.84
N VAL A 446 6.57 26.51 -25.65
CA VAL A 446 5.74 26.51 -24.44
C VAL A 446 4.68 27.59 -24.55
N THR A 447 3.42 27.18 -24.60
CA THR A 447 2.25 28.08 -24.59
C THR A 447 1.62 28.15 -23.22
N LYS A 448 1.67 27.08 -22.43
CA LYS A 448 1.00 26.97 -21.14
C LYS A 448 1.95 26.54 -20.04
N GLN A 449 1.89 27.26 -18.93
CA GLN A 449 2.52 26.84 -17.69
C GLN A 449 1.58 25.92 -16.93
N VAL A 450 2.01 24.68 -16.73
CA VAL A 450 1.33 23.72 -15.86
C VAL A 450 1.73 24.00 -14.41
N ARG A 451 0.74 23.95 -13.51
CA ARG A 451 0.93 24.18 -12.07
C ARG A 451 0.03 23.28 -11.24
N VAL A 452 0.40 23.07 -9.98
CA VAL A 452 -0.47 22.41 -9.01
C VAL A 452 -1.40 23.44 -8.37
N ALA A 453 -2.69 23.15 -8.38
CA ALA A 453 -3.69 23.76 -7.51
C ALA A 453 -4.07 22.75 -6.42
N ALA A 454 -4.36 23.21 -5.22
CA ALA A 454 -4.82 22.31 -4.16
C ALA A 454 -5.90 22.99 -3.31
N GLY A 455 -6.83 22.19 -2.81
CA GLY A 455 -7.61 22.54 -1.63
C GLY A 455 -7.03 21.80 -0.42
N LEU A 456 -6.87 22.53 0.68
CA LEU A 456 -6.17 22.11 1.89
C LEU A 456 -7.00 22.48 3.11
N ASN A 457 -7.04 21.61 4.13
CA ASN A 457 -7.57 21.97 5.43
C ASN A 457 -6.63 21.53 6.57
N PHE A 458 -5.91 22.49 7.15
CA PHE A 458 -5.02 22.30 8.29
C PHE A 458 -5.73 22.33 9.66
N LYS A 459 -7.03 22.67 9.68
CA LYS A 459 -7.80 22.96 10.90
C LYS A 459 -8.92 21.95 11.09
N PHE A 460 -8.56 20.79 11.60
CA PHE A 460 -9.50 19.77 12.03
C PHE A 460 -9.01 19.07 13.30
N LEU A 461 -9.94 18.40 13.98
CA LEU A 461 -9.65 17.51 15.10
C LEU A 461 -10.63 16.33 15.05
N ILE A 462 -10.16 15.19 14.57
CA ILE A 462 -10.97 13.98 14.45
C ILE A 462 -11.09 13.37 15.87
N PRO A 463 -12.32 13.15 16.37
CA PRO A 463 -12.52 12.61 17.71
C PRO A 463 -12.14 11.13 17.81
N PRO A 464 -11.75 10.65 19.01
CA PRO A 464 -11.55 9.23 19.29
C PRO A 464 -12.73 8.37 18.85
N PHE A 465 -12.44 7.17 18.38
CA PHE A 465 -13.40 6.12 18.01
C PHE A 465 -14.42 6.47 16.91
N HIS A 466 -14.31 7.63 16.26
CA HIS A 466 -15.29 8.07 15.27
C HIS A 466 -15.13 7.32 13.94
N PRO A 467 -16.15 6.59 13.44
CA PRO A 467 -15.99 5.65 12.32
C PRO A 467 -16.07 6.31 10.93
N ASN A 468 -16.49 7.56 10.82
CA ASN A 468 -16.68 8.23 9.53
C ASN A 468 -16.73 9.77 9.63
N TYR A 469 -15.67 10.40 10.12
CA TYR A 469 -15.64 11.84 10.36
C TYR A 469 -15.43 12.63 9.06
N PRO A 470 -16.32 13.56 8.67
CA PRO A 470 -16.16 14.36 7.46
C PRO A 470 -15.24 15.56 7.69
N ILE A 471 -14.36 15.84 6.73
CA ILE A 471 -13.56 17.07 6.66
C ILE A 471 -13.67 17.62 5.25
N GLU A 472 -13.85 18.94 5.14
CA GLU A 472 -13.95 19.63 3.86
C GLU A 472 -12.74 20.52 3.62
N ALA A 473 -12.39 20.67 2.35
CA ALA A 473 -11.48 21.69 1.85
C ALA A 473 -12.02 22.22 0.52
N GLU A 474 -11.53 23.37 0.06
CA GLU A 474 -11.99 23.92 -1.22
C GLU A 474 -10.87 24.62 -1.98
N LYS A 475 -11.06 24.70 -3.31
CA LYS A 475 -10.25 25.51 -4.20
C LYS A 475 -11.14 26.32 -5.13
N LYS A 476 -11.10 27.65 -4.99
CA LYS A 476 -11.71 28.57 -5.94
C LYS A 476 -10.75 28.92 -7.08
N PHE A 477 -11.25 28.84 -8.32
CA PHE A 477 -10.56 29.29 -9.52
C PHE A 477 -11.04 30.69 -9.89
N LYS A 478 -10.11 31.63 -10.10
CA LYS A 478 -10.42 33.04 -10.40
C LYS A 478 -10.41 33.36 -11.89
N GLU A 479 -9.95 32.43 -12.70
CA GLU A 479 -9.77 32.53 -14.14
C GLU A 479 -10.20 31.20 -14.77
N ASP A 480 -10.53 31.22 -16.06
CA ASP A 480 -10.78 30.01 -16.82
C ASP A 480 -9.56 29.10 -16.74
N THR A 481 -9.76 27.87 -16.29
CA THR A 481 -8.69 26.94 -15.93
C THR A 481 -8.94 25.59 -16.59
N TYR A 482 -7.93 25.00 -17.22
CA TYR A 482 -7.99 23.59 -17.59
C TYR A 482 -7.51 22.72 -16.42
N LEU A 483 -8.29 21.70 -16.10
CA LEU A 483 -7.98 20.64 -15.14
C LEU A 483 -7.54 19.38 -15.90
N TYR A 484 -6.40 18.81 -15.51
CA TYR A 484 -5.81 17.63 -16.14
C TYR A 484 -5.87 16.40 -15.25
N THR A 485 -5.51 16.56 -13.97
CA THR A 485 -5.43 15.46 -13.02
C THR A 485 -6.02 15.84 -11.68
N MET A 486 -6.43 14.83 -10.91
CA MET A 486 -6.84 14.96 -9.52
C MET A 486 -6.14 13.90 -8.68
N THR A 487 -5.64 14.27 -7.51
CA THR A 487 -4.99 13.34 -6.56
C THR A 487 -5.52 13.60 -5.15
N PRO A 488 -6.38 12.71 -4.61
CA PRO A 488 -6.75 12.75 -3.20
C PRO A 488 -5.56 12.33 -2.32
N HIS A 489 -5.41 12.93 -1.14
CA HIS A 489 -4.40 12.51 -0.18
C HIS A 489 -4.88 12.69 1.27
N MET A 490 -4.83 11.58 2.00
CA MET A 490 -5.12 11.39 3.43
C MET A 490 -4.20 10.28 3.95
N HIS A 491 -4.02 10.14 5.26
CA HIS A 491 -3.21 9.07 5.88
C HIS A 491 -4.06 7.84 6.25
N TYR A 492 -3.64 7.08 7.27
CA TYR A 492 -4.19 5.78 7.65
C TYR A 492 -5.69 5.75 7.96
N ARG A 493 -6.28 6.89 8.34
CA ARG A 493 -7.71 6.99 8.65
C ARG A 493 -8.51 7.44 7.44
N GLY A 494 -7.89 7.88 6.36
CA GLY A 494 -8.57 8.18 5.11
C GLY A 494 -9.46 7.01 4.65
N LYS A 495 -10.74 7.28 4.42
CA LYS A 495 -11.77 6.27 4.09
C LYS A 495 -12.41 6.49 2.73
N ALA A 496 -12.75 7.75 2.43
CA ALA A 496 -13.33 8.13 1.15
C ALA A 496 -12.97 9.58 0.81
N PHE A 497 -12.92 9.91 -0.47
CA PHE A 497 -12.60 11.25 -0.94
C PHE A 497 -13.42 11.62 -2.17
N ARG A 498 -13.93 12.86 -2.25
CA ARG A 498 -14.69 13.36 -3.40
C ARG A 498 -14.27 14.77 -3.81
N PHE A 499 -14.22 15.00 -5.12
CA PHE A 499 -14.06 16.31 -5.76
C PHE A 499 -15.38 16.68 -6.45
N THR A 500 -15.99 17.79 -6.04
CA THR A 500 -17.22 18.32 -6.64
C THR A 500 -16.96 19.73 -7.16
N ALA A 501 -17.17 19.97 -8.45
CA ALA A 501 -17.16 21.30 -9.03
C ALA A 501 -18.52 21.97 -8.85
N HIS A 502 -18.53 23.17 -8.30
CA HIS A 502 -19.66 24.09 -8.30
C HIS A 502 -19.38 25.22 -9.27
N TYR A 503 -20.16 25.28 -10.34
CA TYR A 503 -19.96 26.23 -11.43
C TYR A 503 -20.61 27.58 -11.16
N PRO A 504 -20.15 28.67 -11.81
CA PRO A 504 -20.72 30.02 -11.64
C PRO A 504 -22.20 30.14 -12.04
N ASP A 505 -22.68 29.26 -12.91
CA ASP A 505 -24.08 29.21 -13.35
C ASP A 505 -25.02 28.51 -12.35
N GLY A 506 -24.48 27.99 -11.25
CA GLY A 506 -25.21 27.27 -10.21
C GLY A 506 -25.31 25.76 -10.43
N SER A 507 -24.81 25.23 -11.55
CA SER A 507 -24.72 23.78 -11.76
C SER A 507 -23.60 23.16 -10.93
N GLU A 508 -23.68 21.85 -10.70
CA GLU A 508 -22.64 21.08 -10.01
C GLU A 508 -22.33 19.76 -10.73
N GLU A 509 -21.10 19.29 -10.56
CA GLU A 509 -20.61 18.05 -11.15
C GLU A 509 -19.63 17.37 -10.20
N ILE A 510 -19.81 16.06 -10.00
CA ILE A 510 -18.81 15.23 -9.30
C ILE A 510 -17.71 14.89 -10.31
N LEU A 511 -16.52 15.47 -10.12
CA LEU A 511 -15.37 15.26 -10.99
C LEU A 511 -14.66 13.93 -10.69
N LEU A 512 -14.57 13.58 -9.40
CA LEU A 512 -13.95 12.35 -8.92
C LEU A 512 -14.62 11.93 -7.61
N ASP A 513 -14.95 10.64 -7.50
CA ASP A 513 -15.51 10.03 -6.29
C ASP A 513 -14.74 8.75 -5.98
N VAL A 514 -14.07 8.71 -4.83
CA VAL A 514 -13.25 7.60 -4.34
C VAL A 514 -13.88 7.06 -3.05
N PRO A 515 -14.90 6.18 -3.13
CA PRO A 515 -15.63 5.67 -1.97
C PRO A 515 -14.82 4.73 -1.06
N ARG A 516 -13.69 4.20 -1.52
CA ARG A 516 -12.78 3.33 -0.75
C ARG A 516 -11.34 3.81 -0.92
N TYR A 517 -11.01 4.93 -0.29
CA TYR A 517 -9.64 5.44 -0.28
C TYR A 517 -8.72 4.44 0.44
N ASP A 518 -7.54 4.20 -0.12
CA ASP A 518 -6.50 3.35 0.47
C ASP A 518 -5.19 4.13 0.45
N PHE A 519 -4.62 4.40 1.63
CA PHE A 519 -3.38 5.16 1.77
C PHE A 519 -2.20 4.53 1.02
N ASN A 520 -2.20 3.20 0.87
CA ASN A 520 -1.14 2.48 0.17
C ASN A 520 -1.18 2.72 -1.36
N TRP A 521 -2.29 3.25 -1.88
CA TRP A 521 -2.52 3.50 -3.30
C TRP A 521 -2.89 4.96 -3.55
N GLN A 522 -1.87 5.82 -3.62
CA GLN A 522 -2.03 7.25 -3.87
C GLN A 522 -2.11 7.55 -5.37
N ILE A 523 -3.23 7.15 -5.96
CA ILE A 523 -3.45 7.18 -7.41
C ILE A 523 -3.64 8.63 -7.89
N ILE A 524 -2.89 9.00 -8.93
CA ILE A 524 -3.19 10.18 -9.75
C ILE A 524 -4.27 9.79 -10.74
N TYR A 525 -5.40 10.49 -10.74
CA TYR A 525 -6.48 10.28 -11.70
C TYR A 525 -6.29 11.22 -12.90
N LEU A 526 -5.87 10.67 -14.05
CA LEU A 526 -5.63 11.42 -15.28
C LEU A 526 -6.91 11.48 -16.10
N LEU A 527 -7.48 12.66 -16.29
CA LEU A 527 -8.66 12.82 -17.15
C LEU A 527 -8.31 12.45 -18.59
N LYS A 528 -9.23 11.78 -19.30
CA LYS A 528 -9.05 11.48 -20.73
C LYS A 528 -8.90 12.74 -21.57
N GLU A 529 -9.66 13.78 -21.23
CA GLU A 529 -9.60 15.09 -21.85
C GLU A 529 -9.52 16.17 -20.78
N PRO A 530 -8.74 17.25 -20.99
CA PRO A 530 -8.71 18.37 -20.06
C PRO A 530 -10.09 18.98 -19.84
N LYS A 531 -10.51 19.14 -18.59
CA LYS A 531 -11.80 19.74 -18.23
C LYS A 531 -11.66 21.26 -18.09
N LEU A 532 -12.47 22.03 -18.80
CA LEU A 532 -12.57 23.46 -18.57
C LEU A 532 -13.35 23.75 -17.27
N LEU A 533 -12.72 24.49 -16.37
CA LEU A 533 -13.33 25.07 -15.18
C LEU A 533 -13.43 26.59 -15.40
N PRO A 534 -14.62 27.13 -15.68
CA PRO A 534 -14.82 28.57 -15.85
C PRO A 534 -14.36 29.39 -14.64
N ALA A 535 -13.98 30.63 -14.87
CA ALA A 535 -13.65 31.58 -13.81
C ALA A 535 -14.81 31.68 -12.80
N GLY A 536 -14.50 31.51 -11.51
CA GLY A 536 -15.48 31.50 -10.43
C GLY A 536 -15.86 30.11 -9.93
N THR A 537 -15.53 29.04 -10.67
CA THR A 537 -15.74 27.65 -10.23
C THR A 537 -15.08 27.41 -8.87
N VAL A 538 -15.79 26.75 -7.97
CA VAL A 538 -15.29 26.28 -6.68
C VAL A 538 -15.28 24.76 -6.71
N VAL A 539 -14.11 24.15 -6.60
CA VAL A 539 -13.99 22.70 -6.39
C VAL A 539 -13.97 22.44 -4.90
N LYS A 540 -15.00 21.78 -4.39
CA LYS A 540 -15.06 21.29 -3.01
C LYS A 540 -14.50 19.89 -2.92
N LEU A 541 -13.78 19.65 -1.84
CA LEU A 541 -13.11 18.40 -1.50
C LEU A 541 -13.76 17.88 -0.23
N HIS A 542 -14.29 16.66 -0.25
CA HIS A 542 -14.90 16.01 0.91
C HIS A 542 -14.12 14.74 1.23
N GLY A 543 -13.42 14.74 2.35
CA GLY A 543 -12.71 13.58 2.88
C GLY A 543 -13.46 12.99 4.07
N HIS A 544 -13.49 11.67 4.17
CA HIS A 544 -14.03 10.95 5.32
C HIS A 544 -12.93 10.15 6.00
N PHE A 545 -12.94 10.13 7.33
CA PHE A 545 -11.91 9.51 8.15
C PHE A 545 -12.49 8.49 9.15
N ASP A 546 -11.87 7.31 9.25
CA ASP A 546 -12.23 6.24 10.18
C ASP A 546 -11.19 6.16 11.32
N ASN A 547 -11.47 6.85 12.43
CA ASN A 547 -10.70 6.79 13.66
C ASN A 547 -11.26 5.73 14.64
N SER A 548 -12.05 4.76 14.16
CA SER A 548 -12.55 3.67 15.00
C SER A 548 -11.51 2.57 15.19
N ALA A 549 -11.77 1.68 16.15
CA ALA A 549 -10.97 0.47 16.35
C ALA A 549 -11.13 -0.56 15.23
N ASN A 550 -12.14 -0.40 14.36
CA ASN A 550 -12.39 -1.30 13.23
C ASN A 550 -11.51 -0.98 12.02
N ASN A 551 -10.85 0.19 12.00
CA ASN A 551 -9.88 0.50 10.96
C ASN A 551 -8.55 -0.22 11.25
N PRO A 552 -8.14 -1.21 10.45
CA PRO A 552 -6.92 -1.97 10.69
C PRO A 552 -5.64 -1.14 10.50
N LEU A 553 -5.73 0.00 9.82
CA LEU A 553 -4.62 0.95 9.65
C LEU A 553 -4.51 1.92 10.82
N ASN A 554 -5.54 2.03 11.67
CA ASN A 554 -5.55 2.99 12.77
C ASN A 554 -4.58 2.54 13.89
N PRO A 555 -3.49 3.30 14.12
CA PRO A 555 -2.50 2.92 15.13
C PRO A 555 -3.03 3.09 16.55
N ASP A 556 -3.92 4.05 16.78
CA ASP A 556 -4.54 4.33 18.08
C ASP A 556 -5.91 5.02 17.90
N PRO A 557 -7.03 4.30 18.11
CA PRO A 557 -8.37 4.85 17.99
C PRO A 557 -8.80 5.72 19.18
N ALA A 558 -8.05 5.71 20.29
CA ALA A 558 -8.39 6.48 21.49
C ALA A 558 -7.89 7.94 21.42
N GLN A 559 -7.08 8.28 20.41
CA GLN A 559 -6.50 9.61 20.26
C GLN A 559 -7.39 10.57 19.46
N PHE A 560 -7.33 11.84 19.83
CA PHE A 560 -7.72 12.92 18.93
C PHE A 560 -6.66 13.09 17.85
N VAL A 561 -7.09 13.20 16.60
CA VAL A 561 -6.18 13.26 15.45
C VAL A 561 -6.27 14.61 14.76
N ARG A 562 -5.14 15.19 14.43
CA ARG A 562 -5.01 16.54 13.83
C ARG A 562 -4.16 16.46 12.56
N TRP A 563 -3.99 17.61 11.90
CA TRP A 563 -3.01 17.73 10.82
C TRP A 563 -1.59 17.39 11.31
N GLY A 564 -0.86 16.60 10.53
CA GLY A 564 0.57 16.37 10.70
C GLY A 564 1.18 15.56 9.56
N ASP A 565 2.51 15.57 9.47
CA ASP A 565 3.25 14.96 8.36
C ASP A 565 3.44 13.44 8.54
N GLN A 566 3.25 12.94 9.76
CA GLN A 566 3.43 11.53 10.05
C GLN A 566 2.18 10.75 9.69
N THR A 567 2.34 9.50 9.24
CA THR A 567 1.22 8.67 8.79
C THR A 567 0.21 8.33 9.90
N TRP A 568 0.58 8.49 11.17
CA TRP A 568 -0.35 8.37 12.31
C TRP A 568 -1.07 9.68 12.67
N ASP A 569 -0.60 10.83 12.18
CA ASP A 569 -1.41 12.05 12.09
C ASP A 569 -2.34 11.95 10.85
N GLU A 570 -3.01 13.03 10.46
CA GLU A 570 -3.80 13.05 9.23
C GLU A 570 -3.49 14.24 8.33
N MET A 571 -3.88 14.11 7.05
CA MET A 571 -3.95 15.22 6.11
C MET A 571 -5.32 15.25 5.44
N MET A 572 -5.78 16.45 5.10
CA MET A 572 -6.93 16.65 4.23
C MET A 572 -6.50 17.54 3.08
N LEU A 573 -6.09 16.92 1.97
CA LEU A 573 -5.71 17.65 0.77
C LEU A 573 -6.11 16.93 -0.51
N GLY A 574 -6.48 17.72 -1.51
CA GLY A 574 -6.72 17.26 -2.87
C GLY A 574 -5.96 18.14 -3.84
N SER A 575 -5.02 17.55 -4.58
CA SER A 575 -4.22 18.26 -5.56
C SER A 575 -4.79 18.09 -6.97
N MET A 576 -4.59 19.10 -7.80
CA MET A 576 -5.08 19.20 -9.15
C MET A 576 -3.98 19.78 -10.03
N THR A 577 -3.62 19.07 -11.09
CA THR A 577 -2.74 19.66 -12.12
C THR A 577 -3.59 20.51 -13.04
N VAL A 578 -3.22 21.78 -13.21
CA VAL A 578 -4.00 22.77 -13.95
C VAL A 578 -3.15 23.71 -14.79
N SER A 579 -3.77 24.42 -15.73
CA SER A 579 -3.20 25.58 -16.44
C SER A 579 -4.28 26.63 -16.69
N ALA A 580 -3.88 27.87 -16.95
CA ALA A 580 -4.83 28.89 -17.37
C ALA A 580 -5.32 28.61 -18.82
N ALA A 581 -6.63 28.61 -19.02
CA ALA A 581 -7.25 28.19 -20.28
C ALA A 581 -6.87 29.10 -21.45
N ASN A 582 -6.84 30.41 -21.21
CA ASN A 582 -6.53 31.43 -22.22
C ASN A 582 -5.06 31.86 -22.24
N GLN A 583 -4.17 31.14 -21.55
CA GLN A 583 -2.74 31.47 -21.52
C GLN A 583 -2.05 31.07 -22.83
N ASP A 584 -1.28 32.02 -23.37
CA ASP A 584 -0.19 31.82 -24.32
C ASP A 584 1.03 32.62 -23.83
N LEU A 585 2.05 31.93 -23.33
CA LEU A 585 3.27 32.55 -22.79
C LEU A 585 4.12 33.27 -23.84
N ARG A 586 3.86 33.02 -25.13
CA ARG A 586 4.57 33.61 -26.27
C ARG A 586 3.86 34.85 -26.82
N ALA A 587 2.63 35.11 -26.38
CA ALA A 587 1.90 36.31 -26.76
C ALA A 587 2.66 37.57 -26.33
N ALA A 588 2.45 38.69 -27.03
CA ALA A 588 3.16 39.94 -26.78
C ALA A 588 3.08 40.37 -25.29
N GLY A 589 4.23 40.59 -24.66
CA GLY A 589 4.34 40.92 -23.23
C GLY A 589 4.35 39.71 -22.28
N GLY A 590 4.23 38.48 -22.79
CA GLY A 590 4.43 37.24 -22.04
C GLY A 590 5.91 36.97 -21.72
N PRO A 591 6.22 36.09 -20.75
CA PRO A 591 7.59 35.83 -20.31
C PRO A 591 8.46 35.14 -21.35
N LEU A 592 7.87 34.57 -22.40
CA LEU A 592 8.55 33.93 -23.52
C LEU A 592 8.32 34.68 -24.84
N ALA A 593 7.78 35.90 -24.76
CA ALA A 593 7.57 36.74 -25.94
C ALA A 593 8.90 37.12 -26.60
N GLY A 594 8.96 37.01 -27.93
CA GLY A 594 10.14 37.41 -28.71
C GLY A 594 11.26 36.37 -28.79
N LEU A 595 11.09 35.19 -28.17
CA LEU A 595 11.93 34.03 -28.49
C LEU A 595 11.50 33.51 -29.88
N SER A 596 12.17 33.93 -30.95
CA SER A 596 11.88 33.49 -32.32
C SER A 596 12.57 32.17 -32.67
N ASP A 597 12.05 31.48 -33.70
CA ASP A 597 12.65 30.26 -34.28
C ASP A 597 13.94 30.53 -35.09
N ASP A 598 14.55 31.72 -34.96
CA ASP A 598 15.67 32.17 -35.79
C ASP A 598 17.01 31.50 -35.43
N HIS A 599 17.07 30.17 -35.53
CA HIS A 599 18.30 29.39 -35.69
C HIS A 599 18.06 28.11 -36.52
N ALA A 600 17.29 28.23 -37.61
CA ALA A 600 17.32 27.30 -38.72
C ALA A 600 17.93 28.00 -39.95
N GLY A 601 19.24 28.27 -39.92
CA GLY A 601 19.97 28.78 -41.08
C GLY A 601 21.13 29.71 -40.72
N GLY A 602 22.34 29.15 -40.72
CA GLY A 602 23.59 29.90 -40.59
C GLY A 602 24.77 28.94 -40.44
N GLU A 603 25.34 28.60 -41.59
CA GLU A 603 26.52 27.77 -41.92
C GLU A 603 27.50 27.35 -40.81
#